data_AF-A0A255ZGR1-F1
#
_entry.id   AF-A0A255ZGR1-F1
#
_cell.length_a   1.000
_cell.length_b   1.000
_cell.length_c   1.000
_cell.angle_alpha   90.00
_cell.angle_beta   90.00
_cell.angle_gamma   90.00
#
_symmetry.space_group_name_H-M   'P 1'
#
loop_
_entity.id
_entity.type
_entity.pdbx_description
1 polymer ?
#
loop_
_entity_poly.entity_id
_entity_poly.type
_entity_poly.pdbx_seq_one_letter_code
_entity_poly.pdbx_strand_id
1 'polypeptide(L)'
;MTDPSLWKIWGVAEANLKDARRYLVESIAEIDSDRYSLTQFDEYLSQNELGLALGEIASIAEELVCKAAFWRRLEAAAEVMGRTQAAAKYREKFLAEVNRH
;
A
#
# COMPACT_ATOMS: atom_id res chain seq x y z
N MET A 1 14.99 23.57 -5.29
CA MET A 1 13.57 23.93 -5.47
C MET A 1 12.75 22.96 -4.62
N THR A 2 12.37 23.35 -3.41
CA THR A 2 11.59 22.53 -2.47
C THR A 2 10.19 23.10 -2.43
N ASP A 3 9.30 22.55 -3.26
CA ASP A 3 7.88 22.89 -3.24
C ASP A 3 7.24 22.26 -1.98
N PRO A 4 6.73 23.05 -1.01
CA PRO A 4 6.10 22.53 0.20
C PRO A 4 4.89 21.63 -0.07
N SER A 5 4.25 21.78 -1.23
CA SER A 5 3.13 20.94 -1.63
C SER A 5 3.57 19.49 -1.88
N LEU A 6 4.78 19.28 -2.41
CA LEU A 6 5.35 17.94 -2.65
C LEU A 6 5.64 17.23 -1.33
N TRP A 7 6.13 17.94 -0.32
CA TRP A 7 6.38 17.38 1.02
C TRP A 7 5.08 16.91 1.68
N LYS A 8 4.00 17.67 1.51
CA LYS A 8 2.68 17.29 2.01
C LYS A 8 2.14 16.05 1.28
N ILE A 9 2.30 15.97 -0.04
CA ILE A 9 1.90 14.81 -0.83
C ILE A 9 2.68 13.56 -0.42
N TRP A 10 4.01 13.67 -0.28
CA TRP A 10 4.87 12.56 0.12
C TRP A 10 4.55 12.06 1.53
N GLY A 11 4.37 12.98 2.49
CA GLY A 11 3.99 12.59 3.86
C GLY A 11 2.64 11.87 3.93
N VAL A 12 1.65 12.27 3.12
CA VAL A 12 0.36 11.57 3.06
C VAL A 12 0.48 10.20 2.40
N ALA A 13 1.25 10.08 1.32
CA ALA A 13 1.51 8.81 0.66
C ALA A 13 2.24 7.84 1.60
N GLU A 14 3.32 8.28 2.24
CA GLU A 14 4.10 7.50 3.19
C GLU A 14 3.25 7.03 4.38
N ALA A 15 2.41 7.90 4.94
CA ALA A 15 1.51 7.53 6.04
C ALA A 15 0.52 6.43 5.64
N ASN A 16 -0.08 6.53 4.45
CA ASN A 16 -0.98 5.49 3.95
C ASN A 16 -0.23 4.18 3.66
N LEU A 17 1.00 4.22 3.14
CA LEU A 17 1.81 3.02 2.94
C LEU A 17 2.18 2.33 4.26
N LYS A 18 2.53 3.10 5.30
CA LYS A 18 2.78 2.57 6.65
C LYS A 18 1.53 1.92 7.26
N ASP A 19 0.36 2.53 7.07
CA ASP A 19 -0.89 1.94 7.54
C ASP A 19 -1.26 0.69 6.74
N ALA A 20 -1.06 0.68 5.41
CA ALA A 20 -1.25 -0.51 4.59
C ALA A 20 -0.36 -1.68 5.08
N ARG A 21 0.91 -1.40 5.39
CA ARG A 21 1.84 -2.39 5.95
C ARG A 21 1.29 -3.06 7.22
N ARG A 22 0.64 -2.31 8.10
CA ARG A 22 0.05 -2.87 9.33
C ARG A 22 -1.03 -3.91 9.02
N TYR A 23 -1.95 -3.59 8.09
CA TYR A 23 -2.97 -4.54 7.67
C TYR A 23 -2.38 -5.77 6.98
N LEU A 24 -1.31 -5.59 6.19
CA LEU A 24 -0.68 -6.71 5.50
C LEU A 24 0.04 -7.65 6.49
N VAL A 25 0.69 -7.10 7.53
CA VAL A 25 1.29 -7.91 8.61
C VAL A 25 0.24 -8.78 9.29
N GLU A 26 -0.96 -8.24 9.55
CA GLU A 26 -2.06 -9.04 10.09
C GLU A 26 -2.43 -10.18 9.15
N SER A 27 -2.57 -9.92 7.85
CA SER A 27 -2.86 -10.96 6.83
C SER A 27 -1.74 -12.00 6.72
N ILE A 28 -0.48 -11.62 6.83
CA ILE A 28 0.67 -12.55 6.80
C ILE A 28 0.69 -13.42 8.07
N ALA A 29 0.35 -12.86 9.23
CA ALA A 29 0.32 -13.62 10.48
C ALA A 29 -0.79 -14.70 10.52
N GLU A 30 -1.84 -14.55 9.69
CA GLU A 30 -2.91 -15.54 9.53
C GLU A 30 -2.50 -16.74 8.65
N ILE A 31 -1.34 -16.68 7.99
CA ILE A 31 -0.77 -17.73 7.14
C ILE A 31 0.64 -18.12 7.60
N ASP A 32 1.33 -18.98 6.83
CA ASP A 32 2.73 -19.32 7.06
C ASP A 32 3.64 -18.09 6.82
N SER A 33 4.08 -17.47 7.92
CA SER A 33 4.75 -16.17 7.93
C SER A 33 6.12 -16.15 7.25
N ASP A 34 6.76 -17.30 7.12
CA ASP A 34 8.16 -17.39 6.67
C ASP A 34 8.31 -17.16 5.15
N ARG A 35 7.19 -17.17 4.42
CA ARG A 35 7.18 -17.00 2.96
C ARG A 35 7.17 -15.53 2.51
N TYR A 36 6.73 -14.60 3.35
CA TYR A 36 6.52 -13.20 2.96
C TYR A 36 7.40 -12.26 3.77
N SER A 37 8.29 -11.54 3.09
CA SER A 37 9.15 -10.52 3.69
C SER A 37 8.70 -9.12 3.30
N LEU A 38 8.70 -8.19 4.27
CA LEU A 38 8.44 -6.77 4.04
C LEU A 38 9.72 -5.93 4.01
N THR A 39 10.89 -6.57 4.06
CA THR A 39 12.19 -5.86 4.09
C THR A 39 12.36 -4.95 2.88
N GLN A 40 12.05 -5.43 1.67
CA GLN A 40 12.22 -4.63 0.45
C GLN A 40 11.29 -3.41 0.43
N PHE A 41 10.06 -3.57 0.92
CA PHE A 41 9.14 -2.46 1.12
C PHE A 41 9.70 -1.42 2.11
N ASP A 42 10.23 -1.87 3.25
CA ASP A 42 10.78 -0.99 4.28
C ASP A 42 12.02 -0.24 3.76
N GLU A 43 12.85 -0.88 2.93
CA GLU A 43 13.98 -0.26 2.24
C GLU A 43 13.52 0.86 1.31
N TYR A 44 12.58 0.59 0.40
CA TYR A 44 12.04 1.61 -0.51
C TYR A 44 11.42 2.78 0.23
N LEU A 45 10.70 2.51 1.33
CA LEU A 45 10.10 3.55 2.15
C LEU A 45 11.17 4.43 2.81
N SER A 46 12.25 3.82 3.33
CA SER A 46 13.36 4.54 3.96
C SER A 46 14.13 5.46 3.00
N GLN A 47 14.12 5.13 1.70
CA GLN A 47 14.76 5.91 0.63
C GLN A 47 13.79 6.89 -0.05
N ASN A 48 12.57 7.04 0.46
CA ASN A 48 11.50 7.86 -0.14
C ASN A 48 11.13 7.41 -1.58
N GLU A 49 11.35 6.14 -1.91
CA GLU A 49 10.98 5.53 -3.19
C GLU A 49 9.51 5.04 -3.14
N LEU A 50 8.59 5.97 -2.84
CA LEU A 50 7.18 5.66 -2.53
C LEU A 50 6.45 4.90 -3.65
N GLY A 51 6.86 5.11 -4.90
CA GLY A 51 6.31 4.38 -6.04
C GLY A 51 6.72 2.92 -6.09
N LEU A 52 7.97 2.60 -5.70
CA LEU A 52 8.47 1.23 -5.61
C LEU A 52 7.87 0.54 -4.38
N ALA A 53 7.81 1.23 -3.24
CA ALA A 53 7.14 0.75 -2.04
C ALA A 53 5.66 0.38 -2.30
N LEU A 54 4.92 1.23 -3.03
CA LEU A 54 3.54 0.94 -3.45
C LEU A 54 3.43 -0.33 -4.29
N GLY A 55 4.35 -0.51 -5.26
CA GLY A 55 4.35 -1.68 -6.15
C GLY A 55 4.70 -2.97 -5.42
N GLU A 56 5.70 -2.91 -4.53
CA GLU A 56 6.17 -4.05 -3.75
C GLU A 56 5.05 -4.58 -2.84
N ILE A 57 4.47 -3.71 -2.01
CA ILE A 57 3.43 -4.13 -1.06
C ILE A 57 2.16 -4.61 -1.76
N ALA A 58 1.83 -4.02 -2.92
CA ALA A 58 0.71 -4.49 -3.73
C ALA A 58 0.97 -5.86 -4.33
N SER A 59 2.20 -6.15 -4.76
CA SER A 59 2.59 -7.44 -5.33
C SER A 59 2.51 -8.56 -4.30
N ILE A 60 3.00 -8.32 -3.08
CA ILE A 60 2.85 -9.25 -1.96
C ILE A 60 1.37 -9.53 -1.68
N ALA A 61 0.53 -8.49 -1.71
CA ALA A 61 -0.90 -8.60 -1.44
C ALA A 61 -1.70 -9.33 -2.53
N GLU A 62 -1.18 -9.52 -3.74
CA GLU A 62 -1.86 -10.32 -4.77
C GLU A 62 -1.91 -11.82 -4.38
N GLU A 63 -1.00 -12.27 -3.52
CA GLU A 63 -0.95 -13.66 -3.04
C GLU A 63 -1.72 -13.88 -1.73
N LEU A 64 -2.27 -12.81 -1.14
CA LEU A 64 -2.84 -12.81 0.20
C LEU A 64 -4.31 -12.39 0.19
N VAL A 65 -5.07 -12.92 1.16
CA VAL A 65 -6.41 -12.40 1.45
C VAL A 65 -6.25 -11.17 2.34
N CYS A 66 -6.32 -9.99 1.71
CA CYS A 66 -6.14 -8.71 2.38
C CYS A 66 -7.49 -8.07 2.73
N LYS A 67 -7.58 -7.51 3.95
CA LYS A 67 -8.74 -6.74 4.41
C LYS A 67 -9.05 -5.57 3.50
N ALA A 68 -10.31 -5.18 3.36
CA ALA A 68 -10.72 -4.00 2.58
C ALA A 68 -9.93 -2.73 2.97
N ALA A 69 -9.65 -2.55 4.26
CA ALA A 69 -8.88 -1.42 4.77
C ALA A 69 -7.47 -1.32 4.15
N PHE A 70 -6.82 -2.44 3.83
CA PHE A 70 -5.53 -2.46 3.13
C PHE A 70 -5.64 -1.82 1.74
N TRP A 71 -6.60 -2.29 0.93
CA TRP A 71 -6.82 -1.79 -0.43
C TRP A 71 -7.19 -0.30 -0.43
N ARG A 72 -7.96 0.15 0.57
CA ARG A 72 -8.30 1.57 0.74
C ARG A 72 -7.08 2.45 0.99
N ARG A 73 -6.07 1.96 1.71
CA ARG A 73 -4.81 2.69 1.95
C ARG A 73 -3.94 2.76 0.70
N LEU A 74 -3.85 1.66 -0.05
CA LEU A 74 -3.16 1.61 -1.34
C LEU A 74 -3.78 2.58 -2.35
N GLU A 75 -5.11 2.61 -2.43
CA GLU A 75 -5.85 3.56 -3.26
C GLU A 75 -5.48 5.00 -2.90
N ALA A 76 -5.61 5.38 -1.63
CA ALA A 76 -5.30 6.74 -1.17
C ALA A 76 -3.85 7.14 -1.45
N ALA A 77 -2.90 6.23 -1.22
CA ALA A 77 -1.49 6.47 -1.53
C ALA A 77 -1.26 6.69 -3.04
N ALA A 78 -1.89 5.86 -3.88
CA ALA A 78 -1.79 5.98 -5.33
C ALA A 78 -2.44 7.27 -5.85
N GLU A 79 -3.59 7.68 -5.31
CA GLU A 79 -4.27 8.93 -5.69
C GLU A 79 -3.40 10.16 -5.44
N VAL A 80 -2.83 10.29 -4.24
CA VAL A 80 -2.00 11.46 -3.91
C VAL A 80 -0.70 11.49 -4.70
N MET A 81 -0.17 10.33 -5.10
CA MET A 81 0.99 10.21 -5.98
C MET A 81 0.66 10.39 -7.48
N GLY A 82 -0.60 10.66 -7.83
CA GLY A 82 -1.04 10.82 -9.23
C GLY A 82 -1.04 9.53 -10.04
N ARG A 83 -0.97 8.36 -9.39
CA ARG A 83 -0.98 7.02 -10.03
C ARG A 83 -2.41 6.54 -10.23
N THR A 84 -3.17 7.25 -11.07
CA THR A 84 -4.62 7.07 -11.25
C THR A 84 -5.04 5.65 -11.65
N GLN A 85 -4.27 4.97 -12.52
CA GLN A 85 -4.56 3.59 -12.91
C GLN A 85 -4.41 2.62 -11.74
N ALA A 86 -3.37 2.78 -10.92
CA ALA A 86 -3.16 1.96 -9.73
C ALA A 86 -4.28 2.22 -8.70
N ALA A 87 -4.64 3.49 -8.48
CA ALA A 87 -5.74 3.86 -7.61
C ALA A 87 -7.07 3.21 -8.03
N ALA A 88 -7.40 3.22 -9.33
CA ALA A 88 -8.59 2.56 -9.84
C ALA A 88 -8.57 1.04 -9.56
N LYS A 89 -7.45 0.37 -9.84
CA LYS A 89 -7.26 -1.06 -9.53
C LYS A 89 -7.47 -1.35 -8.04
N TYR A 90 -6.93 -0.53 -7.15
CA TYR A 90 -7.07 -0.73 -5.70
C TYR A 90 -8.49 -0.45 -5.22
N ARG A 91 -9.18 0.53 -5.81
CA ARG A 91 -10.62 0.77 -5.56
C ARG A 91 -11.47 -0.44 -5.94
N GLU A 92 -11.20 -1.08 -7.07
CA GLU A 92 -11.92 -2.29 -7.48
C GLU A 92 -11.73 -3.42 -6.47
N LYS A 93 -10.50 -3.65 -6.01
CA LYS A 93 -10.19 -4.65 -4.97
C LYS A 93 -10.85 -4.33 -3.63
N PHE A 94 -10.87 -3.05 -3.23
CA PHE A 94 -11.59 -2.59 -2.05
C PHE A 94 -13.08 -2.93 -2.13
N LEU A 95 -13.74 -2.58 -3.24
CA LEU A 95 -15.16 -2.85 -3.43
C LEU A 95 -15.46 -4.35 -3.47
N ALA A 96 -14.60 -5.15 -4.10
CA ALA A 96 -14.73 -6.60 -4.13
C ALA A 96 -14.70 -7.20 -2.72
N GLU A 97 -13.79 -6.73 -1.86
CA GLU A 97 -13.67 -7.23 -0.49
C GLU A 97 -14.81 -6.74 0.41
N VAL A 98 -15.28 -5.50 0.24
CA VAL A 98 -16.45 -4.98 0.98
C VAL A 98 -17.71 -5.78 0.67
N ASN A 99 -17.92 -6.16 -0.60
CA ASN A 99 -19.10 -6.91 -1.02
C ASN A 99 -19.05 -8.41 -0.68
N ARG A 100 -17.92 -8.90 -0.17
CA ARG A 100 -17.73 -10.29 0.25
C ARG A 100 -18.31 -10.58 1.64
N HIS A 101 -18.54 -9.54 2.43
CA HIS A 101 -19.09 -9.57 3.80
C HIS A 101 -20.54 -9.04 3.83
#